data_AF-R6SNA0-F1
#
_entry.id   AF-R6SNA0-F1
#
_cell.length_a   1.000
_cell.length_b   1.000
_cell.length_c   1.000
_cell.angle_alpha   90.00
_cell.angle_beta   90.00
_cell.angle_gamma   90.00
#
_symmetry.space_group_name_H-M   'P 1'
#
loop_
_entity.id
_entity.type
_entity.pdbx_description
1 polymer ?
#
loop_
_entity_poly.entity_id
_entity_poly.type
_entity_poly.pdbx_seq_one_letter_code
_entity_poly.pdbx_strand_id
1 'polypeptide(L)'
;MYARSADEFFVRVPLVYEKKVYTGEKQSERYVNFFGKVINLSKRTGNIGVSCDTIESVGEFGFVGCPVLPVSYVRRTYEVYTTEEATRTDKEALTLAYYELNRQIAERIGDGMLLSKTVRTDWTADACVLYCRIEGVFNIGQTCGFELLP
;
A
#
# COMPACT_ATOMS: atom_id res chain seq x y z
N MET A 1 7.28 -6.64 -26.92
CA MET A 1 7.64 -7.95 -27.52
C MET A 1 6.91 -9.01 -26.72
N TYR A 2 6.19 -9.93 -27.36
CA TYR A 2 5.45 -10.98 -26.64
C TYR A 2 6.10 -12.33 -26.88
N ALA A 3 6.24 -13.12 -25.83
CA ALA A 3 6.78 -14.47 -25.92
C ALA A 3 6.07 -15.41 -24.94
N ARG A 4 6.09 -16.71 -25.26
CA ARG A 4 5.68 -17.74 -24.32
C ARG A 4 6.75 -17.85 -23.23
N SER A 5 6.34 -17.71 -21.99
CA SER A 5 7.22 -17.84 -20.82
C SER A 5 6.49 -18.53 -19.69
N ALA A 6 7.27 -19.02 -18.73
CA ALA A 6 6.79 -19.58 -17.48
C ALA A 6 7.38 -18.77 -16.33
N ASP A 7 6.53 -18.40 -15.37
CA ASP A 7 6.89 -17.57 -14.24
C ASP A 7 6.40 -18.24 -12.94
N GLU A 8 7.15 -18.02 -11.85
CA GLU A 8 6.87 -18.59 -10.55
C GLU A 8 6.60 -17.48 -9.53
N PHE A 9 5.57 -17.68 -8.71
CA PHE A 9 5.14 -16.77 -7.66
C PHE A 9 5.18 -17.47 -6.32
N PHE A 10 5.56 -16.69 -5.31
CA PHE A 10 5.61 -17.10 -3.93
C PHE A 10 4.85 -16.09 -3.08
N VAL A 11 3.80 -16.56 -2.41
CA VAL A 11 3.00 -15.74 -1.49
C VAL A 11 3.03 -16.39 -0.12
N ARG A 12 3.51 -15.65 0.88
CA ARG A 12 3.52 -16.06 2.29
C ARG A 12 2.63 -15.12 3.09
N VAL A 13 1.59 -15.67 3.71
CA VAL A 13 0.69 -14.93 4.59
C VAL A 13 0.85 -15.45 6.02
N PRO A 14 1.36 -14.64 6.96
CA PRO A 14 1.51 -15.06 8.34
C PRO A 14 0.15 -15.18 9.03
N LEU A 15 0.03 -16.18 9.91
CA LEU A 15 -1.13 -16.40 10.77
C LEU A 15 -1.23 -15.33 11.86
N VAL A 16 -0.10 -14.94 12.44
CA VAL A 16 -0.01 -13.89 13.45
C VAL A 16 0.45 -12.59 12.81
N TYR A 17 -0.18 -11.47 13.15
CA TYR A 17 0.18 -10.16 12.63
C TYR A 17 -0.12 -9.04 13.62
N GLU A 18 0.59 -7.94 13.46
CA GLU A 18 0.29 -6.71 14.19
C GLU A 18 -0.87 -5.98 13.52
N LYS A 19 -1.92 -5.73 14.29
CA LYS A 19 -3.08 -4.94 13.91
C LYS A 19 -2.99 -3.57 14.55
N LYS A 20 -3.14 -2.52 13.74
CA LYS A 20 -3.29 -1.14 14.24
C LYS A 20 -4.66 -1.01 14.91
N VAL A 21 -4.65 -0.54 16.16
CA VAL A 21 -5.84 -0.20 16.94
C VAL A 21 -5.78 1.28 17.25
N TYR A 22 -6.67 2.05 16.61
CA TYR A 22 -6.72 3.50 16.82
C TYR A 22 -7.20 3.81 18.23
N THR A 23 -6.44 4.64 18.95
CA THR A 23 -6.77 5.00 20.34
C THR A 23 -7.96 5.96 20.44
N GLY A 24 -8.41 6.49 19.29
CA GLY A 24 -9.41 7.55 19.21
C GLY A 24 -8.83 8.95 19.41
N GLU A 25 -7.56 9.05 19.81
CA GLU A 25 -6.88 10.33 19.91
C GLU A 25 -6.54 10.86 18.50
N LYS A 26 -7.03 12.06 18.22
CA LYS A 26 -6.74 12.79 16.98
C LYS A 26 -6.07 14.10 17.32
N GLN A 27 -4.92 14.33 16.71
CA GLN A 27 -4.26 15.62 16.74
C GLN A 27 -4.32 16.23 15.35
N SER A 28 -4.48 17.55 15.24
CA SER A 28 -4.51 18.19 13.93
C SER A 28 -3.74 19.49 13.93
N GLU A 29 -2.94 19.66 12.88
CA GLU A 29 -2.22 20.88 12.57
C GLU A 29 -2.78 21.51 11.30
N ARG A 30 -2.71 22.82 11.25
CA ARG A 30 -3.20 23.65 10.15
C ARG A 30 -2.06 24.52 9.69
N TYR A 31 -1.83 24.53 8.39
CA TYR A 31 -0.86 25.39 7.75
C TYR A 31 -1.52 26.19 6.64
N VAL A 32 -0.98 27.37 6.40
CA VAL A 32 -1.24 28.12 5.18
C VAL A 32 0.06 28.20 4.41
N ASN A 33 0.05 27.74 3.18
CA ASN A 33 1.11 28.00 2.24
C ASN A 33 0.74 29.26 1.46
N PHE A 34 1.57 30.30 1.55
CA PHE A 34 1.39 31.56 0.83
C PHE A 34 2.66 31.85 0.04
N PHE A 35 2.58 31.84 -1.29
CA PHE A 35 3.71 32.04 -2.21
C PHE A 35 4.90 31.11 -1.91
N GLY A 36 4.62 29.84 -1.59
CA GLY A 36 5.65 28.85 -1.24
C GLY A 36 6.18 28.96 0.20
N LYS A 37 5.73 29.95 0.98
CA LYS A 37 6.05 30.05 2.42
C LYS A 37 5.00 29.33 3.25
N VAL A 38 5.43 28.32 4.00
CA VAL A 38 4.56 27.56 4.91
C VAL A 38 4.49 28.25 6.26
N ILE A 39 3.28 28.62 6.69
CA ILE A 39 2.99 29.23 7.99
C ILE A 39 2.16 28.24 8.80
N ASN A 40 2.66 27.81 9.96
CA ASN A 40 1.91 26.97 10.89
C ASN A 40 0.93 27.84 11.70
N LEU A 41 -0.36 27.49 11.65
CA LEU A 41 -1.45 28.16 12.38
C LEU A 41 -1.84 27.44 13.68
N SER A 42 -1.11 26.37 14.03
CA SER A 42 -1.40 25.50 15.17
C SER A 42 -0.61 25.93 16.39
N LYS A 43 -1.22 25.83 17.58
CA LYS A 43 -0.55 26.15 18.86
C LYS A 43 0.49 25.11 19.31
N ARG A 44 0.45 23.90 18.77
CA ARG A 44 1.44 22.85 19.05
C ARG A 44 2.55 22.91 18.00
N THR A 45 3.78 22.84 18.47
CA THR A 45 5.00 22.75 17.65
C THR A 45 5.86 21.69 18.32
N GLY A 46 5.92 20.48 17.75
CA GLY A 46 6.71 19.39 18.33
C GLY A 46 6.45 18.05 17.65
N ASN A 47 7.45 17.17 17.68
CA ASN A 47 7.32 15.81 17.17
C ASN A 47 6.32 15.02 18.02
N ILE A 48 5.38 14.36 17.34
CA ILE A 48 4.45 13.44 17.96
C ILE A 48 5.23 12.15 18.24
N GLY A 49 5.70 11.99 19.48
CA GLY A 49 6.50 10.84 19.93
C GLY A 49 5.70 9.55 20.10
N VAL A 50 4.59 9.39 19.38
CA VAL A 50 3.68 8.24 19.44
C VAL A 50 3.38 7.72 18.04
N SER A 51 3.13 6.42 17.92
CA SER A 51 2.74 5.79 16.67
C SER A 51 1.43 6.40 16.16
N CYS A 52 1.48 7.03 14.99
CA CYS A 52 0.33 7.67 14.39
C CYS A 52 0.37 7.60 12.86
N ASP A 53 -0.81 7.56 12.25
CA ASP A 53 -0.96 7.72 10.81
C ASP A 53 -1.18 9.21 10.52
N THR A 54 -0.46 9.73 9.53
CA THR A 54 -0.56 11.13 9.13
C THR A 54 -1.40 11.25 7.88
N ILE A 55 -2.52 11.95 7.98
CA ILE A 55 -3.43 12.25 6.88
C ILE A 55 -3.29 13.73 6.53
N GLU A 56 -2.83 14.01 5.32
CA GLU A 56 -2.71 15.37 4.81
C GLU A 56 -3.83 15.69 3.82
N SER A 57 -4.41 16.88 3.97
CA SER A 57 -5.43 17.41 3.07
C SER A 57 -5.02 18.80 2.64
N VAL A 58 -4.95 19.02 1.33
CA VAL A 58 -4.59 20.30 0.71
C VAL A 58 -5.83 20.87 0.02
N GLY A 59 -6.20 22.09 0.38
CA GLY A 59 -7.21 22.88 -0.31
C GLY A 59 -6.57 24.06 -1.02
N GLU A 60 -6.82 24.20 -2.31
CA GLU A 60 -6.37 25.34 -3.11
C GLU A 60 -7.48 26.39 -3.22
N PHE A 61 -7.10 27.66 -3.27
CA PHE A 61 -8.04 28.75 -3.48
C PHE A 61 -8.01 29.17 -4.95
N GLY A 62 -9.19 29.30 -5.56
CA GLY A 62 -9.39 29.87 -6.89
C GLY A 62 -10.67 30.68 -6.92
N PHE A 63 -10.75 31.68 -7.81
CA PHE A 63 -11.98 32.41 -8.07
C PHE A 63 -12.16 32.63 -9.58
N VAL A 64 -13.38 32.97 -10.00
CA VAL A 64 -13.72 33.17 -11.42
C VAL A 64 -12.80 34.25 -12.03
N GLY A 65 -11.92 33.83 -12.94
CA GLY A 65 -10.92 34.70 -13.59
C GLY A 65 -9.47 34.51 -13.11
N CYS A 66 -9.25 33.80 -11.99
CA CYS A 66 -7.92 33.40 -11.53
C CYS A 66 -7.98 31.98 -10.96
N PRO A 67 -7.68 30.94 -11.77
CA PRO A 67 -7.94 29.55 -11.41
C PRO A 67 -7.02 29.01 -10.32
N VAL A 68 -5.86 29.64 -10.06
CA VAL A 68 -4.92 29.21 -9.03
C VAL A 68 -4.36 30.43 -8.31
N LEU A 69 -4.77 30.64 -7.06
CA LEU A 69 -4.05 31.53 -6.18
C LEU A 69 -2.79 30.82 -5.67
N PRO A 70 -1.67 31.53 -5.48
CA PRO A 70 -0.47 30.99 -4.82
C PRO A 70 -0.70 30.87 -3.30
N VAL A 71 -1.90 30.45 -2.90
CA VAL A 71 -2.32 30.26 -1.52
C VAL A 71 -3.01 28.90 -1.44
N SER A 72 -2.55 28.06 -0.53
CA SER A 72 -3.23 26.81 -0.19
C SER A 72 -3.33 26.66 1.32
N TYR A 73 -4.38 25.99 1.75
CA TYR A 73 -4.59 25.61 3.13
C TYR A 73 -4.29 24.11 3.27
N VAL A 74 -3.41 23.77 4.20
CA VAL A 74 -3.04 22.38 4.50
C VAL A 74 -3.57 22.03 5.87
N ARG A 75 -4.33 20.94 5.96
CA ARG A 75 -4.68 20.32 7.23
C ARG A 75 -3.97 18.99 7.33
N ARG A 76 -3.20 18.81 8.39
CA ARG A 76 -2.56 17.54 8.72
C ARG A 76 -3.21 16.97 9.96
N THR A 77 -3.73 15.75 9.88
CA THR A 77 -4.37 15.05 10.99
C THR A 77 -3.54 13.83 11.33
N TYR A 78 -3.19 13.68 12.60
CA TYR A 78 -2.46 12.55 13.14
C TYR A 78 -3.43 11.69 13.93
N GLU A 79 -3.62 10.46 13.48
CA GLU A 79 -4.47 9.48 14.15
C GLU A 79 -3.58 8.51 14.91
N VAL A 80 -3.60 8.61 16.24
CA VAL A 80 -2.74 7.80 17.12
C VAL A 80 -3.27 6.38 17.17
N TYR A 81 -2.37 5.41 17.09
CA TYR A 81 -2.69 3.99 17.21
C TYR A 81 -1.71 3.25 18.11
N THR A 82 -2.18 2.16 18.68
CA THR A 82 -1.35 1.12 19.28
C THR A 82 -1.32 -0.09 18.35
N THR A 83 -0.32 -0.94 18.50
CA THR A 83 -0.27 -2.23 17.81
C THR A 83 -0.71 -3.32 18.78
N GLU A 84 -1.59 -4.19 18.31
CA GLU A 84 -2.01 -5.39 19.04
C GLU A 84 -1.74 -6.62 18.17
N GLU A 85 -1.32 -7.70 18.80
CA GLU A 85 -1.15 -8.97 18.11
C GLU A 85 -2.53 -9.59 17.81
N ALA A 86 -2.75 -9.95 16.55
CA ALA A 86 -3.96 -10.59 16.09
C ALA A 86 -3.62 -11.89 15.34
N THR A 87 -4.49 -12.88 15.48
CA THR A 87 -4.36 -14.17 14.80
C THR A 87 -5.44 -14.31 13.74
N ARG A 88 -5.05 -14.70 12.53
CA ARG A 88 -5.95 -15.07 11.43
C ARG A 88 -6.36 -16.52 11.56
N THR A 89 -7.58 -16.81 11.14
CA THR A 89 -7.98 -18.20 10.86
C THR A 89 -7.32 -18.70 9.58
N ASP A 90 -7.17 -20.02 9.44
CA ASP A 90 -6.64 -20.64 8.22
C ASP A 90 -7.41 -20.19 6.97
N LYS A 91 -8.73 -20.08 7.07
CA LYS A 91 -9.57 -19.62 5.96
C LYS A 91 -9.25 -18.18 5.54
N GLU A 92 -9.05 -17.28 6.50
CA GLU A 92 -8.68 -15.89 6.24
C GLU A 92 -7.29 -15.79 5.62
N ALA A 93 -6.32 -16.53 6.18
CA ALA A 93 -4.96 -16.55 5.66
C ALA A 93 -4.91 -17.09 4.22
N LEU A 94 -5.65 -18.16 3.93
CA LEU A 94 -5.76 -18.73 2.59
C LEU A 94 -6.43 -17.77 1.61
N THR A 95 -7.52 -17.13 2.02
CA THR A 95 -8.25 -16.16 1.19
C THR A 95 -7.35 -14.98 0.84
N LEU A 96 -6.62 -14.45 1.83
CA LEU A 96 -5.67 -13.37 1.61
C LEU A 96 -4.50 -13.80 0.71
N ALA A 97 -4.00 -15.03 0.89
CA ALA A 97 -2.92 -15.54 0.05
C ALA A 97 -3.35 -15.67 -1.42
N TYR A 98 -4.57 -16.15 -1.68
CA TYR A 98 -5.10 -16.21 -3.05
C TYR A 98 -5.37 -14.81 -3.63
N TYR A 99 -5.83 -13.87 -2.81
CA TYR A 99 -6.03 -12.49 -3.23
C TYR A 99 -4.71 -11.87 -3.69
N GLU A 100 -3.66 -11.94 -2.87
CA GLU A 100 -2.32 -11.44 -3.20
C GLU A 100 -1.73 -12.15 -4.42
N LEU A 101 -1.88 -13.48 -4.50
CA LEU A 101 -1.41 -14.25 -5.65
C LEU A 101 -2.09 -13.82 -6.96
N ASN A 102 -3.41 -13.63 -6.92
CA ASN A 102 -4.15 -13.17 -8.11
C ASN A 102 -3.77 -11.74 -8.50
N ARG A 103 -3.50 -10.86 -7.53
CA ARG A 103 -3.01 -9.50 -7.79
C ARG A 103 -1.66 -9.54 -8.52
N GLN A 104 -0.69 -10.29 -8.00
CA GLN A 104 0.65 -10.42 -8.61
C GLN A 104 0.58 -11.04 -10.02
N ILE A 105 -0.25 -12.07 -10.21
CA ILE A 105 -0.47 -12.67 -11.53
C ILE A 105 -1.09 -11.65 -12.50
N ALA A 106 -2.09 -10.87 -12.06
CA ALA A 106 -2.72 -9.87 -12.92
C ALA A 106 -1.75 -8.76 -13.32
N GLU A 107 -0.95 -8.25 -12.37
CA GLU A 107 0.12 -7.28 -12.61
C GLU A 107 1.15 -7.82 -13.61
N ARG A 108 1.53 -9.09 -13.48
CA ARG A 108 2.53 -9.71 -14.36
C ARG A 108 2.02 -10.00 -15.77
N ILE A 109 0.76 -10.44 -15.89
CA ILE A 109 0.14 -10.73 -17.20
C ILE A 109 -0.06 -9.42 -17.96
N GLY A 110 -0.58 -8.38 -17.32
CA GLY A 110 -1.02 -7.16 -18.01
C GLY A 110 -2.00 -7.48 -19.13
N ASP A 111 -1.66 -7.08 -20.36
CA ASP A 111 -2.43 -7.39 -21.58
C ASP A 111 -2.11 -8.77 -22.20
N GLY A 112 -1.30 -9.59 -21.52
CA GLY A 112 -0.93 -10.94 -21.95
C GLY A 112 -2.05 -11.97 -21.81
N MET A 113 -1.75 -13.22 -22.14
CA MET A 113 -2.70 -14.35 -22.05
C MET A 113 -2.15 -15.44 -21.15
N LEU A 114 -2.92 -15.81 -20.11
CA LEU A 114 -2.63 -16.96 -19.26
C LEU A 114 -3.05 -18.25 -19.98
N LEU A 115 -2.15 -19.23 -20.07
CA LEU A 115 -2.39 -20.53 -20.68
C LEU A 115 -2.58 -21.62 -19.63
N SER A 116 -1.75 -21.62 -18.58
CA SER A 116 -1.86 -22.59 -17.49
C SER A 116 -1.51 -21.93 -16.15
N LYS A 117 -2.11 -22.47 -15.09
CA LYS A 117 -1.86 -22.06 -13.71
C LYS A 117 -1.89 -23.30 -12.82
N THR A 118 -0.80 -23.54 -12.11
CA THR A 118 -0.69 -24.59 -11.10
C THR A 118 -0.37 -23.95 -9.77
N VAL A 119 -1.19 -24.23 -8.75
CA VAL A 119 -1.02 -23.69 -7.40
C VAL A 119 -0.85 -24.84 -6.44
N ARG A 120 0.15 -24.74 -5.56
CA ARG A 120 0.34 -25.63 -4.42
C ARG A 120 0.26 -24.81 -3.15
N THR A 121 -0.65 -25.19 -2.26
CA THR A 121 -0.74 -24.63 -0.90
C THR A 121 0.10 -25.48 0.04
N ASP A 122 0.84 -24.81 0.91
CA ASP A 122 1.59 -25.40 2.00
C ASP A 122 1.30 -24.64 3.31
N TRP A 123 1.30 -25.37 4.41
CA TRP A 123 0.99 -24.83 5.74
C TRP A 123 2.18 -25.02 6.66
N THR A 124 2.66 -23.90 7.19
CA THR A 124 3.68 -23.87 8.25
C THR A 124 3.02 -23.56 9.58
N ALA A 125 3.73 -23.74 10.69
CA ALA A 125 3.20 -23.45 12.02
C ALA A 125 2.75 -21.98 12.20
N ASP A 126 3.29 -21.06 11.39
CA ASP A 126 3.11 -19.63 11.53
C ASP A 126 2.59 -18.93 10.26
N ALA A 127 2.43 -19.64 9.13
CA ALA A 127 2.00 -19.03 7.88
C ALA A 127 1.35 -20.01 6.88
N CYS A 128 0.46 -19.44 6.05
CA CYS A 128 0.00 -20.04 4.79
C CYS A 128 0.95 -19.65 3.66
N VAL A 129 1.39 -20.64 2.88
CA VAL A 129 2.30 -20.42 1.75
C VAL A 129 1.67 -20.94 0.46
N LEU A 130 1.62 -20.10 -0.57
CA LEU A 130 1.23 -20.50 -1.92
C LEU A 130 2.44 -20.43 -2.85
N TYR A 131 2.69 -21.56 -3.50
CA TYR A 131 3.60 -21.65 -4.64
C TYR A 131 2.75 -21.73 -5.89
N CYS A 132 2.99 -20.84 -6.85
CA CYS A 132 2.27 -20.86 -8.11
C CYS A 132 3.23 -20.82 -9.27
N ARG A 133 3.02 -21.70 -10.24
CA ARG A 133 3.64 -21.64 -11.54
C ARG A 133 2.58 -21.29 -12.57
N ILE A 134 2.85 -20.28 -13.38
CA ILE A 134 2.01 -19.92 -14.52
C ILE A 134 2.79 -20.09 -15.81
N GLU A 135 2.06 -20.38 -16.89
CA GLU A 135 2.61 -20.35 -18.24
C GLU A 135 1.67 -19.52 -19.10
N GLY A 136 2.24 -18.67 -19.96
CA GLY A 136 1.45 -17.70 -20.71
C GLY A 136 2.23 -17.01 -21.79
N VAL A 137 1.53 -16.16 -22.54
CA VAL A 137 2.13 -15.21 -23.46
C VAL A 137 2.20 -13.88 -22.74
N PHE A 138 3.41 -13.47 -22.36
CA PHE A 138 3.62 -12.24 -21.60
C PHE A 138 4.34 -11.21 -22.46
N ASN A 139 4.15 -9.93 -22.12
CA ASN A 139 5.01 -8.88 -22.66
C ASN A 139 6.38 -9.00 -21.99
N ILE A 140 7.39 -9.38 -22.77
CA ILE A 140 8.79 -9.50 -22.34
C ILE A 140 9.63 -8.30 -22.79
N GLY A 141 9.00 -7.30 -23.41
CA GLY A 141 9.66 -6.06 -23.85
C GLY A 141 9.58 -4.92 -22.83
N GLN A 142 8.83 -5.09 -21.74
CA GLN A 142 8.88 -4.19 -20.59
C GLN A 142 9.93 -4.73 -19.63
N THR A 143 11.12 -4.15 -19.66
CA THR A 143 12.12 -4.36 -18.62
C THR A 143 11.58 -3.75 -17.34
N CYS A 144 11.05 -4.58 -16.43
CA CYS A 144 10.89 -4.16 -15.04
C CYS A 144 12.30 -3.95 -14.51
N GLY A 145 12.65 -2.71 -14.15
CA GLY A 145 13.92 -2.41 -13.49
C GLY A 145 14.05 -3.30 -12.26
N PHE A 146 15.05 -4.17 -12.27
CA PHE A 146 15.40 -5.00 -11.13
C PHE A 146 16.18 -4.12 -10.16
N GLU A 147 15.50 -3.61 -9.12
CA GLU A 147 16.19 -3.02 -7.98
C GLU A 147 16.63 -4.15 -7.04
N LEU A 148 17.93 -4.43 -7.05
CA LEU A 148 18.59 -5.14 -5.95
C LEU A 148 18.51 -4.24 -4.73
N LEU A 149 17.62 -4.57 -3.78
CA LEU A 149 17.73 -4.01 -2.43
C LEU A 149 19.02 -4.57 -1.78
N PRO A 150 19.79 -3.72 -1.08
CA PRO A 150 21.08 -4.09 -0.47
C PRO A 150 20.96 -5.09 0.68
#